data_AF-A0A813UUR4-F1
#
_entry.id   AF-A0A813UUR4-F1
#
_cell.length_a   1.000
_cell.length_b   1.000
_cell.length_c   1.000
_cell.angle_alpha   90.00
_cell.angle_beta   90.00
_cell.angle_gamma   90.00
#
_symmetry.space_group_name_H-M   'P 1'
#
loop_
_entity.id
_entity.type
_entity.pdbx_description
1 polymer ?
#
loop_
_entity_poly.entity_id
_entity_poly.type
_entity_poly.pdbx_seq_one_letter_code
_entity_poly.pdbx_strand_id
1 'polypeptide(L)'
;MTTVPTATIGDFISSICQKVSIDASPDRYYLTFREHELNINNTVQESGLVHEADPTYDSLVELRLRYVYQLEESVHLAKHIILVSPEVLDYSAILKISLSSSKGRIWSDMLKPLAEQIYNYKSKSSQFGPILIPVPVFTKRAIDELPGIYITVPLNPNEFDWNEFMKAVAVDLEIEWSDIIIVDVKEGSTIFEIKLKAAISCCKEKFLKVVEKLAILILPTSNTAEFIAKHNPSQDIKEVPTIEARITGFDESKDVTASKTSLMVDDIDTLLTFIQRPSTIGLPIWEYLTEKSRQLATCILPAFQRSSYEYVIENLSLIYNDDLDHLYHKSAAHGEEKILFHGTKRENFDGIFNNNFKFFGITDEGWYGRGFYFSSSPEYCATYAKWDRKSILYLICSSVKLGRMYPIKDNAYSGRDMHVDYDSHYVKVNKYGYPTNAEHNFFEEFVIKQSDQILPLFIVGLRLVYRFVVWRDPKITDNHNGAVFAKMKEKYGFNIYGSETSAEALSILKCKLEDPKMQCVIVTNGADDGEQFAHQCRTIRTSLPIIVYCMKVDHHKEWAKKVNGNPEIPVTANSTDVFDFISSSFS
;
A
#
# COMPACT_ATOMS: atom_id res chain seq x y z
N MET A 1 24.36 -10.44 -51.87
CA MET A 1 23.52 -9.91 -50.77
C MET A 1 24.39 -9.81 -49.54
N THR A 2 24.90 -8.63 -49.24
CA THR A 2 25.64 -8.35 -48.00
C THR A 2 24.61 -8.26 -46.88
N THR A 3 24.64 -9.20 -45.94
CA THR A 3 23.82 -9.16 -44.73
C THR A 3 24.21 -7.92 -43.92
N VAL A 4 23.29 -6.97 -43.79
CA VAL A 4 23.47 -5.79 -42.97
C VAL A 4 23.46 -6.24 -41.50
N PRO A 5 24.49 -5.91 -40.69
CA PRO A 5 24.48 -6.24 -39.27
C PRO A 5 23.35 -5.47 -38.56
N THR A 6 22.43 -6.20 -37.91
CA THR A 6 21.36 -5.63 -37.10
C THR A 6 21.92 -5.15 -35.77
N ALA A 7 21.82 -3.85 -35.49
CA ALA A 7 22.26 -3.29 -34.22
C ALA A 7 21.42 -3.85 -33.06
N THR A 8 22.11 -4.24 -31.98
CA THR A 8 21.50 -4.72 -30.74
C THR A 8 21.13 -3.58 -29.81
N ILE A 9 20.33 -3.86 -28.79
CA ILE A 9 20.07 -2.91 -27.69
C ILE A 9 21.37 -2.55 -26.96
N GLY A 10 22.32 -3.50 -26.81
CA GLY A 10 23.65 -3.22 -26.29
C GLY A 10 24.43 -2.21 -27.12
N ASP A 11 24.40 -2.31 -28.45
CA ASP A 11 25.04 -1.34 -29.35
C ASP A 11 24.40 0.06 -29.22
N PHE A 12 23.07 0.09 -29.01
CA PHE A 12 22.33 1.32 -28.81
C PHE A 12 22.68 2.00 -27.47
N ILE A 13 22.74 1.24 -26.38
CA ILE A 13 23.20 1.72 -25.07
C ILE A 13 24.63 2.25 -25.16
N SER A 14 25.53 1.49 -25.81
CA SER A 14 26.93 1.89 -26.03
C SER A 14 27.05 3.24 -26.72
N SER A 15 26.21 3.44 -27.75
CA SER A 15 26.14 4.69 -28.47
C SER A 15 25.68 5.86 -27.61
N ILE A 16 24.72 5.65 -26.70
CA ILE A 16 24.23 6.70 -25.81
C ILE A 16 25.36 7.07 -24.86
N CYS A 17 25.95 6.10 -24.16
CA CYS A 17 27.05 6.31 -23.23
C CYS A 17 28.20 7.10 -23.87
N GLN A 18 28.63 6.73 -25.08
CA GLN A 18 29.69 7.43 -25.80
C GLN A 18 29.31 8.89 -26.12
N LYS A 19 28.06 9.14 -26.52
CA LYS A 19 27.61 10.48 -26.92
C LYS A 19 27.49 11.43 -25.73
N VAL A 20 27.09 10.93 -24.57
CA VAL A 20 27.00 11.71 -23.32
C VAL A 20 28.28 11.66 -22.48
N SER A 21 29.38 11.16 -23.05
CA SER A 21 30.69 11.07 -22.38
C SER A 21 30.65 10.34 -21.04
N ILE A 22 29.82 9.30 -20.93
CA ILE A 22 29.76 8.42 -19.76
C ILE A 22 30.85 7.35 -19.90
N ASP A 23 31.84 7.40 -18.99
CA ASP A 23 33.06 6.56 -19.00
C ASP A 23 32.85 5.14 -18.44
N ALA A 24 31.67 4.56 -18.67
CA ALA A 24 31.30 3.26 -18.12
C ALA A 24 30.90 2.28 -19.23
N SER A 25 31.27 1.02 -19.04
CA SER A 25 31.03 -0.05 -20.02
C SER A 25 29.51 -0.25 -20.25
N PRO A 26 29.05 -0.44 -21.50
CA PRO A 26 27.62 -0.46 -21.87
C PRO A 26 26.81 -1.58 -21.20
N ASP A 27 27.47 -2.67 -20.82
CA ASP A 27 26.93 -3.78 -20.03
C ASP A 27 26.56 -3.38 -18.58
N ARG A 28 26.97 -2.18 -18.13
CA ARG A 28 26.57 -1.57 -16.86
C ARG A 28 25.30 -0.74 -16.99
N TYR A 29 24.59 -0.82 -18.10
CA TYR A 29 23.35 -0.09 -18.29
C TYR A 29 22.31 -1.01 -18.88
N TYR A 30 21.06 -0.79 -18.49
CA TYR A 30 19.91 -1.42 -19.15
C TYR A 30 18.93 -0.34 -19.60
N LEU A 31 18.14 -0.68 -20.61
CA LEU A 31 17.15 0.20 -21.22
C LEU A 31 15.76 -0.33 -20.88
N THR A 32 14.86 0.52 -20.39
CA THR A 32 13.44 0.16 -20.25
C THR A 32 12.61 0.80 -21.35
N PHE A 33 11.58 0.12 -21.83
CA PHE A 33 10.56 0.68 -22.72
C PHE A 33 9.17 0.25 -22.26
N ARG A 34 8.27 1.22 -22.00
CA ARG A 34 6.93 0.97 -21.43
C ARG A 34 6.98 0.08 -20.17
N GLU A 35 7.86 0.42 -19.24
CA GLU A 35 8.04 -0.29 -17.95
C GLU A 35 8.62 -1.71 -18.06
N HIS A 36 9.01 -2.17 -19.25
CA HIS A 36 9.69 -3.44 -19.44
C HIS A 36 11.18 -3.25 -19.75
N GLU A 37 12.04 -4.01 -19.08
CA GLU A 37 13.47 -4.06 -19.40
C GLU A 37 13.69 -4.74 -20.76
N LEU A 38 14.48 -4.10 -21.61
CA LEU A 38 14.85 -4.62 -22.92
C LEU A 38 16.12 -5.44 -22.82
N ASN A 39 16.09 -6.67 -23.34
CA ASN A 39 17.25 -7.55 -23.35
C ASN A 39 18.34 -6.96 -24.27
N ILE A 40 19.54 -6.78 -23.73
CA ILE A 40 20.69 -6.17 -24.43
C ILE A 40 21.07 -6.91 -25.72
N ASN A 41 20.77 -8.20 -25.80
CA ASN A 41 21.08 -9.04 -26.97
C ASN A 41 19.99 -8.98 -28.05
N ASN A 42 18.80 -8.46 -27.73
CA ASN A 42 17.76 -8.29 -28.75
C ASN A 42 18.21 -7.24 -29.75
N THR A 43 17.85 -7.42 -31.01
CA THR A 43 17.94 -6.36 -32.00
C THR A 43 16.98 -5.23 -31.65
N VAL A 44 17.29 -4.00 -32.08
CA VAL A 44 16.38 -2.85 -31.88
C VAL A 44 14.99 -3.14 -32.48
N GLN A 45 14.91 -3.94 -33.56
CA GLN A 45 13.66 -4.37 -34.17
C GLN A 45 12.88 -5.36 -33.30
N GLU A 46 13.53 -6.38 -32.76
CA GLU A 46 12.92 -7.35 -31.84
C GLU A 46 12.45 -6.73 -30.52
N SER A 47 13.06 -5.62 -30.10
CA SER A 47 12.69 -4.92 -28.86
C SER A 47 11.34 -4.19 -28.92
N GLY A 48 10.74 -4.05 -30.12
CA GLY A 48 9.52 -3.27 -30.31
C GLY A 48 9.72 -1.75 -30.23
N LEU A 49 10.96 -1.27 -30.13
CA LEU A 49 11.30 0.16 -30.19
C LEU A 49 10.97 0.78 -31.56
N VAL A 50 10.93 -0.02 -32.61
CA VAL A 50 10.60 0.41 -33.97
C VAL A 50 9.45 -0.45 -34.50
N HIS A 51 8.28 0.16 -34.71
CA HIS A 51 7.19 -0.48 -35.45
C HIS A 51 7.48 -0.37 -36.96
N GLU A 52 7.62 -1.51 -37.64
CA GLU A 52 8.16 -1.64 -39.00
C GLU A 52 7.41 -0.89 -40.12
N ALA A 53 8.17 -0.26 -41.02
CA ALA A 53 8.38 -0.75 -42.39
C ALA A 53 9.55 0.01 -43.05
N ASP A 54 10.66 -0.69 -43.25
CA ASP A 54 11.83 -0.35 -44.09
C ASP A 54 12.85 0.69 -43.55
N PRO A 55 13.89 0.26 -42.80
CA PRO A 55 15.00 1.13 -42.45
C PRO A 55 16.16 0.98 -43.46
N THR A 56 16.32 1.95 -44.35
CA THR A 56 17.58 2.12 -45.09
C THR A 56 18.65 2.68 -44.15
N TYR A 57 19.94 2.46 -44.44
CA TYR A 57 21.05 2.88 -43.55
C TYR A 57 21.00 4.39 -43.20
N ASP A 58 20.53 5.22 -44.14
CA ASP A 58 20.33 6.65 -43.90
C ASP A 58 19.23 6.91 -42.85
N SER A 59 18.19 6.08 -42.79
CA SER A 59 17.12 6.22 -41.80
C SER A 59 17.54 5.84 -40.38
N LEU A 60 18.60 5.05 -40.19
CA LEU A 60 19.12 4.71 -38.85
C LEU A 60 19.97 5.84 -38.26
N VAL A 61 20.75 6.54 -39.09
CA VAL A 61 21.47 7.75 -38.67
C VAL A 61 20.47 8.89 -38.46
N GLU A 62 19.45 9.00 -39.31
CA GLU A 62 18.35 9.94 -39.13
C GLU A 62 17.45 9.57 -37.93
N LEU A 63 17.26 8.28 -37.59
CA LEU A 63 16.62 7.84 -36.35
C LEU A 63 17.50 8.19 -35.14
N ARG A 64 18.83 7.97 -35.23
CA ARG A 64 19.78 8.30 -34.16
C ARG A 64 19.78 9.80 -33.86
N LEU A 65 19.68 10.62 -34.91
CA LEU A 65 19.56 12.07 -34.79
C LEU A 65 18.14 12.47 -34.35
N ARG A 66 17.07 11.87 -34.90
CA ARG A 66 15.69 12.14 -34.49
C ARG A 66 15.41 11.76 -33.06
N TYR A 67 15.89 10.63 -32.55
CA TYR A 67 15.63 10.21 -31.17
C TYR A 67 16.47 10.99 -30.16
N VAL A 68 17.71 11.36 -30.50
CA VAL A 68 18.49 12.25 -29.63
C VAL A 68 17.88 13.66 -29.63
N TYR A 69 17.45 14.17 -30.79
CA TYR A 69 16.79 15.46 -30.91
C TYR A 69 15.36 15.46 -30.31
N GLN A 70 14.63 14.34 -30.40
CA GLN A 70 13.31 14.17 -29.77
C GLN A 70 13.39 13.85 -28.26
N LEU A 71 14.51 13.34 -27.75
CA LEU A 71 14.77 13.27 -26.31
C LEU A 71 15.05 14.67 -25.74
N GLU A 72 15.63 15.56 -26.54
CA GLU A 72 15.88 16.96 -26.18
C GLU A 72 14.62 17.85 -26.30
N GLU A 73 13.68 17.58 -27.23
CA GLU A 73 12.49 18.44 -27.43
C GLU A 73 11.12 17.80 -27.08
N SER A 74 10.99 16.49 -26.91
CA SER A 74 9.68 15.82 -26.78
C SER A 74 9.40 15.26 -25.39
N VAL A 75 8.63 16.02 -24.59
CA VAL A 75 8.14 15.70 -23.23
C VAL A 75 7.39 14.35 -23.14
N HIS A 76 6.97 13.78 -24.27
CA HIS A 76 6.22 12.51 -24.32
C HIS A 76 7.11 11.27 -24.43
N LEU A 77 8.32 11.34 -24.99
CA LEU A 77 9.18 10.18 -25.22
C LEU A 77 10.15 9.89 -24.06
N ALA A 78 10.63 10.93 -23.36
CA ALA A 78 11.43 10.80 -22.13
C ALA A 78 10.68 10.09 -20.98
N LYS A 79 9.34 10.00 -21.05
CA LYS A 79 8.52 9.24 -20.10
C LYS A 79 8.59 7.71 -20.28
N HIS A 80 9.14 7.23 -21.39
CA HIS A 80 9.05 5.82 -21.77
C HIS A 80 10.39 5.12 -21.89
N ILE A 81 11.52 5.84 -21.89
CA ILE A 81 12.86 5.25 -22.01
C ILE A 81 13.75 5.77 -20.88
N ILE A 82 14.21 4.88 -19.99
CA ILE A 82 15.10 5.22 -18.87
C ILE A 82 16.39 4.38 -18.99
N LEU A 83 17.54 5.04 -18.93
CA LEU A 83 18.86 4.40 -18.82
C LEU A 83 19.22 4.28 -17.34
N VAL A 84 19.42 3.07 -16.83
CA VAL A 84 19.70 2.84 -15.40
C VAL A 84 21.06 2.16 -15.23
N SER A 85 21.92 2.72 -14.37
CA SER A 85 23.17 2.08 -13.94
C SER A 85 22.94 1.29 -12.65
N PRO A 86 23.37 0.02 -12.55
CA PRO A 86 23.25 -0.80 -11.35
C PRO A 86 24.46 -0.69 -10.40
N GLU A 87 25.37 0.28 -10.54
CA GLU A 87 26.50 0.36 -9.60
C GLU A 87 26.02 0.57 -8.15
N VAL A 88 26.31 -0.44 -7.31
CA VAL A 88 26.33 -0.32 -5.86
C VAL A 88 27.34 0.77 -5.52
N LEU A 89 26.88 1.89 -4.96
CA LEU A 89 27.75 2.92 -4.39
C LEU A 89 28.72 2.28 -3.39
N ASP A 90 30.02 2.27 -3.71
CA ASP A 90 31.05 1.87 -2.78
C ASP A 90 31.04 2.84 -1.58
N TYR A 91 30.73 2.32 -0.40
CA TYR A 91 30.67 3.07 0.86
C TYR A 91 31.97 3.85 1.15
N SER A 92 33.11 3.38 0.65
CA SER A 92 34.40 4.05 0.80
C SER A 92 34.58 5.28 -0.12
N ALA A 93 33.79 5.40 -1.20
CA ALA A 93 33.73 6.57 -2.06
C ALA A 93 32.90 7.71 -1.44
N ILE A 94 31.84 7.36 -0.69
CA ILE A 94 30.99 8.32 0.03
C ILE A 94 31.77 9.02 1.16
N LEU A 95 32.67 8.30 1.85
CA LEU A 95 33.46 8.83 2.97
C LEU A 95 34.66 9.71 2.55
N LYS A 96 35.04 9.72 1.27
CA LYS A 96 36.16 10.53 0.76
C LYS A 96 35.76 11.95 0.37
N ILE A 97 34.48 12.31 0.49
CA ILE A 97 34.02 13.68 0.31
C ILE A 97 34.49 14.49 1.53
N SER A 98 35.58 15.24 1.35
CA SER A 98 36.12 16.12 2.39
C SER A 98 35.19 17.32 2.59
N LEU A 99 34.40 17.29 3.65
CA LEU A 99 33.54 18.39 4.05
C LEU A 99 34.29 19.31 5.03
N SER A 100 34.44 20.57 4.63
CA SER A 100 35.10 21.61 5.43
C SER A 100 34.43 21.83 6.79
N SER A 101 35.25 22.18 7.77
CA SER A 101 35.10 21.98 9.21
C SER A 101 34.09 22.88 9.95
N SER A 102 33.08 23.46 9.29
CA SER A 102 32.15 24.40 9.97
C SER A 102 30.65 24.08 9.89
N LYS A 103 30.23 22.90 9.41
CA LYS A 103 28.82 22.48 9.35
C LYS A 103 28.55 21.17 10.11
N GLY A 104 28.64 21.21 11.43
CA GLY A 104 28.04 20.18 12.29
C GLY A 104 26.65 20.62 12.72
N ARG A 105 25.57 20.18 12.02
CA ARG A 105 24.21 20.07 12.62
C ARG A 105 23.11 19.48 11.72
N ILE A 106 23.25 19.41 10.40
CA ILE A 106 22.16 18.87 9.54
C ILE A 106 22.24 17.35 9.39
N TRP A 107 23.44 16.76 9.43
CA TRP A 107 23.61 15.29 9.36
C TRP A 107 23.46 14.60 10.72
N SER A 108 23.26 15.38 11.79
CA SER A 108 23.41 14.99 13.20
C SER A 108 22.22 14.24 13.80
N ASP A 109 21.01 14.37 13.29
CA ASP A 109 19.84 13.99 14.11
C ASP A 109 19.06 12.78 13.54
N MET A 110 19.23 12.45 12.27
CA MET A 110 18.71 11.18 11.70
C MET A 110 19.80 10.21 11.30
N LEU A 111 20.88 10.68 10.67
CA LEU A 111 21.94 9.80 10.17
C LEU A 111 23.12 9.68 11.13
N LYS A 112 23.35 10.60 12.07
CA LYS A 112 24.47 10.46 13.03
C LYS A 112 24.15 9.55 14.22
N PRO A 113 22.92 9.48 14.80
CA PRO A 113 22.62 8.42 15.76
C PRO A 113 22.63 7.08 15.05
N LEU A 114 22.17 7.02 13.80
CA LEU A 114 22.20 5.83 12.96
C LEU A 114 23.63 5.44 12.55
N ALA A 115 24.49 6.39 12.18
CA ALA A 115 25.88 6.17 11.78
C ALA A 115 26.81 5.96 12.99
N GLU A 116 26.58 6.62 14.13
CA GLU A 116 27.25 6.35 15.41
C GLU A 116 26.77 5.02 15.99
N GLN A 117 25.50 4.65 15.82
CA GLN A 117 25.02 3.30 16.12
C GLN A 117 25.74 2.32 15.21
N ILE A 118 25.73 2.48 13.88
CA ILE A 118 26.42 1.61 12.91
C ILE A 118 27.95 1.53 13.16
N TYR A 119 28.61 2.64 13.48
CA TYR A 119 30.05 2.71 13.77
C TYR A 119 30.40 2.08 15.12
N ASN A 120 29.64 2.41 16.18
CA ASN A 120 29.80 1.74 17.48
C ASN A 120 29.39 0.26 17.40
N TYR A 121 28.47 -0.11 16.50
CA TYR A 121 28.08 -1.49 16.22
C TYR A 121 29.21 -2.25 15.55
N LYS A 122 29.89 -1.68 14.53
CA LYS A 122 31.05 -2.31 13.88
C LYS A 122 32.21 -2.52 14.86
N SER A 123 32.41 -1.59 15.80
CA SER A 123 33.39 -1.74 16.90
C SER A 123 33.00 -2.77 17.97
N LYS A 124 31.74 -3.25 17.98
CA LYS A 124 31.19 -4.22 18.93
C LYS A 124 30.55 -5.45 18.23
N SER A 125 30.77 -5.62 16.93
CA SER A 125 29.93 -6.42 16.01
C SER A 125 30.19 -7.92 16.05
N SER A 126 30.80 -8.44 17.11
CA SER A 126 30.83 -9.88 17.32
C SER A 126 29.59 -10.41 18.06
N GLN A 127 28.63 -9.57 18.50
CA GLN A 127 27.63 -10.04 19.49
C GLN A 127 26.13 -9.68 19.35
N PHE A 128 25.65 -8.78 18.47
CA PHE A 128 24.19 -8.57 18.33
C PHE A 128 23.79 -8.32 16.86
N GLY A 129 22.53 -8.65 16.49
CA GLY A 129 22.07 -8.90 15.11
C GLY A 129 21.18 -7.83 14.42
N PRO A 130 20.13 -8.20 13.66
CA PRO A 130 19.66 -7.55 12.42
C PRO A 130 18.99 -6.16 12.52
N ILE A 131 18.99 -5.40 11.40
CA ILE A 131 18.31 -4.11 11.21
C ILE A 131 16.94 -4.30 10.51
N LEU A 132 15.88 -3.66 11.01
CA LEU A 132 14.55 -3.59 10.38
C LEU A 132 14.37 -2.36 9.47
N ILE A 133 13.78 -2.54 8.28
CA ILE A 133 13.36 -1.44 7.40
C ILE A 133 11.82 -1.50 7.23
N PRO A 134 11.05 -0.60 7.87
CA PRO A 134 9.64 -0.43 7.53
C PRO A 134 9.53 0.32 6.20
N VAL A 135 8.83 -0.26 5.23
CA VAL A 135 8.50 0.42 3.96
C VAL A 135 7.10 1.01 4.07
N PRO A 136 6.92 2.34 4.19
CA PRO A 136 5.59 2.93 4.08
C PRO A 136 5.13 2.85 2.62
N VAL A 137 3.99 2.19 2.37
CA VAL A 137 3.37 2.19 1.05
C VAL A 137 2.48 3.43 0.96
N PHE A 138 2.98 4.52 0.40
CA PHE A 138 2.13 5.65 0.00
C PHE A 138 1.59 5.35 -1.40
N THR A 139 0.26 5.31 -1.55
CA THR A 139 -0.33 5.30 -2.89
C THR A 139 -0.09 6.67 -3.54
N LYS A 140 0.15 6.71 -4.86
CA LYS A 140 0.26 7.97 -5.60
C LYS A 140 -0.95 8.88 -5.36
N ARG A 141 -2.15 8.29 -5.25
CA ARG A 141 -3.38 8.97 -4.87
C ARG A 141 -3.32 9.65 -3.50
N ALA A 142 -2.76 8.99 -2.48
CA ALA A 142 -2.59 9.59 -1.16
C ALA A 142 -1.62 10.78 -1.17
N ILE A 143 -0.65 10.81 -2.10
CA ILE A 143 0.28 11.93 -2.29
C ILE A 143 -0.40 13.06 -3.09
N ASP A 144 -1.18 12.72 -4.12
CA ASP A 144 -1.89 13.68 -4.97
C ASP A 144 -2.99 14.44 -4.20
N GLU A 145 -3.63 13.78 -3.23
CA GLU A 145 -4.63 14.37 -2.32
C GLU A 145 -4.02 15.22 -1.19
N LEU A 146 -2.68 15.26 -1.05
CA LEU A 146 -2.04 16.16 -0.09
C LEU A 146 -2.16 17.62 -0.56
N PRO A 147 -2.35 18.56 0.38
CA PRO A 147 -2.30 19.98 0.08
C PRO A 147 -0.97 20.34 -0.58
N GLY A 148 -1.06 20.93 -1.77
CA GLY A 148 0.08 21.44 -2.53
C GLY A 148 0.21 22.96 -2.40
N ILE A 149 1.45 23.44 -2.44
CA ILE A 149 1.83 24.85 -2.57
C ILE A 149 2.66 24.95 -3.83
N TYR A 150 2.27 25.85 -4.73
CA TYR A 150 3.08 26.17 -5.91
C TYR A 150 3.95 27.39 -5.62
N ILE A 151 5.25 27.25 -5.84
CA ILE A 151 6.19 28.37 -5.67
C ILE A 151 6.92 28.57 -6.97
N THR A 152 6.98 29.79 -7.50
CA THR A 152 7.78 30.10 -8.68
C THR A 152 9.01 30.89 -8.25
N VAL A 153 10.21 30.35 -8.48
CA VAL A 153 11.48 31.03 -8.19
C VAL A 153 12.27 31.18 -9.49
N PRO A 154 12.70 32.40 -9.87
CA PRO A 154 13.42 32.64 -11.12
C PRO A 154 14.92 32.30 -10.96
N LEU A 155 15.27 31.03 -10.71
CA LEU A 155 16.66 30.60 -10.45
C LEU A 155 16.99 29.25 -11.07
N ASN A 156 18.22 29.12 -11.59
CA ASN A 156 18.75 27.86 -12.12
C ASN A 156 18.92 26.82 -11.00
N PRO A 157 18.50 25.55 -11.19
CA PRO A 157 18.52 24.55 -10.12
C PRO A 157 19.89 24.24 -9.51
N ASN A 158 20.96 24.47 -10.28
CA ASN A 158 22.35 24.19 -9.90
C ASN A 158 23.01 25.35 -9.13
N GLU A 159 22.37 26.51 -9.05
CA GLU A 159 22.90 27.73 -8.42
C GLU A 159 22.19 28.05 -7.09
N PHE A 160 21.35 27.13 -6.60
CA PHE A 160 20.40 27.39 -5.53
C PHE A 160 20.60 26.44 -4.32
N ASP A 161 20.79 26.99 -3.11
CA ASP A 161 20.85 26.19 -1.88
C ASP A 161 19.43 25.81 -1.43
N TRP A 162 18.95 24.67 -1.94
CA TRP A 162 17.64 24.12 -1.64
C TRP A 162 17.36 23.95 -0.15
N ASN A 163 18.37 23.61 0.65
CA ASN A 163 18.15 23.37 2.06
C ASN A 163 17.87 24.67 2.81
N GLU A 164 18.55 25.76 2.46
CA GLU A 164 18.27 27.06 3.06
C GLU A 164 16.95 27.66 2.54
N PHE A 165 16.63 27.46 1.26
CA PHE A 165 15.33 27.86 0.72
C PHE A 165 14.17 27.17 1.45
N MET A 166 14.21 25.84 1.58
CA MET A 166 13.14 25.08 2.23
C MET A 166 13.00 25.42 3.70
N LYS A 167 14.09 25.80 4.37
CA LYS A 167 14.04 26.33 5.74
C LYS A 167 13.42 27.72 5.80
N ALA A 168 13.74 28.60 4.85
CA ALA A 168 13.14 29.92 4.77
C ALA A 168 11.62 29.83 4.53
N VAL A 169 11.19 28.93 3.62
CA VAL A 169 9.78 28.60 3.40
C VAL A 169 9.15 28.03 4.67
N ALA A 170 9.80 27.10 5.36
CA ALA A 170 9.28 26.52 6.60
C ALA A 170 9.11 27.55 7.73
N VAL A 171 10.06 28.48 7.88
CA VAL A 171 9.99 29.58 8.85
C VAL A 171 8.83 30.51 8.51
N ASP A 172 8.70 30.92 7.24
CA ASP A 172 7.62 31.81 6.80
C ASP A 172 6.23 31.15 6.98
N LEU A 173 6.16 29.81 6.89
CA LEU A 173 4.96 29.00 7.11
C LEU A 173 4.73 28.56 8.57
N GLU A 174 5.68 28.84 9.48
CA GLU A 174 5.69 28.37 10.87
C GLU A 174 5.53 26.83 11.02
N ILE A 175 6.16 26.07 10.13
CA ILE A 175 6.20 24.60 10.16
C ILE A 175 7.62 24.07 10.27
N GLU A 176 7.76 22.79 10.61
CA GLU A 176 9.07 22.13 10.56
C GLU A 176 9.47 21.93 9.10
N TRP A 177 10.72 22.24 8.73
CA TRP A 177 11.20 22.03 7.35
C TRP A 177 11.10 20.55 6.93
N SER A 178 11.15 19.63 7.90
CA SER A 178 10.95 18.21 7.69
C SER A 178 9.53 17.85 7.27
N ASP A 179 8.56 18.74 7.42
CA ASP A 179 7.16 18.53 7.03
C ASP A 179 6.88 18.92 5.57
N ILE A 180 7.90 19.31 4.82
CA ILE A 180 7.80 19.77 3.44
C ILE A 180 8.41 18.73 2.49
N ILE A 181 7.72 18.40 1.39
CA ILE A 181 8.22 17.52 0.33
C ILE A 181 8.13 18.26 -1.00
N ILE A 182 9.20 18.28 -1.78
CA ILE A 182 9.15 18.73 -3.19
C ILE A 182 8.71 17.53 -4.03
N VAL A 183 7.63 17.67 -4.79
CA VAL A 183 7.03 16.57 -5.55
C VAL A 183 7.20 16.73 -7.05
N ASP A 184 7.30 17.96 -7.55
CA ASP A 184 7.60 18.23 -8.96
C ASP A 184 8.40 19.52 -9.15
N VAL A 185 9.26 19.53 -10.15
CA VAL A 185 10.10 20.68 -10.56
C VAL A 185 10.02 20.82 -12.07
N LYS A 186 9.48 21.94 -12.56
CA LYS A 186 9.38 22.22 -14.01
C LYS A 186 10.48 23.16 -14.48
N GLU A 187 11.12 22.80 -15.57
CA GLU A 187 12.22 23.56 -16.19
C GLU A 187 11.69 24.84 -16.87
N GLY A 188 12.34 25.99 -16.61
CA GLY A 188 11.92 27.33 -17.03
C GLY A 188 12.07 28.37 -15.90
N SER A 189 11.13 29.31 -15.78
CA SER A 189 10.95 30.12 -14.55
C SER A 189 10.44 29.18 -13.46
N THR A 190 11.31 28.72 -12.57
CA THR A 190 11.19 27.45 -11.87
C THR A 190 9.94 27.37 -10.98
N ILE A 191 8.88 26.73 -11.49
CA ILE A 191 7.65 26.44 -10.74
C ILE A 191 7.86 25.12 -9.99
N PHE A 192 7.82 25.17 -8.67
CA PHE A 192 7.87 24.04 -7.76
C PHE A 192 6.48 23.68 -7.29
N GLU A 193 6.17 22.38 -7.27
CA GLU A 193 5.08 21.85 -6.46
C GLU A 193 5.65 21.29 -5.16
N ILE A 194 5.28 21.93 -4.06
CA ILE A 194 5.62 21.52 -2.72
C ILE A 194 4.38 20.88 -2.08
N LYS A 195 4.45 19.60 -1.71
CA LYS A 195 3.41 18.94 -0.91
C LYS A 195 3.79 18.96 0.56
N LEU A 196 2.81 19.24 1.42
CA LEU A 196 2.98 19.15 2.86
C LEU A 196 2.79 17.71 3.33
N LYS A 197 3.66 17.20 4.21
CA LYS A 197 3.60 15.83 4.73
C LYS A 197 2.26 15.55 5.40
N ALA A 198 1.88 14.28 5.37
CA ALA A 198 0.71 13.72 6.05
C ALA A 198 0.57 14.18 7.53
N ALA A 199 1.69 14.42 8.22
CA ALA A 199 1.73 14.89 9.60
C ALA A 199 1.09 16.28 9.80
N ILE A 200 1.16 17.19 8.82
CA ILE A 200 0.46 18.48 8.86
C ILE A 200 -1.03 18.29 8.59
N SER A 201 -1.41 17.43 7.63
CA SER A 201 -2.83 17.14 7.33
C SER A 201 -3.58 16.45 8.48
N CYS A 202 -2.87 15.74 9.37
CA CYS A 202 -3.46 15.21 10.62
C CYS A 202 -3.64 16.27 11.71
N CYS A 203 -3.10 17.49 11.55
CA CYS A 203 -3.17 18.57 12.52
C CYS A 203 -3.87 19.79 11.90
N LYS A 204 -5.22 19.76 11.95
CA LYS A 204 -6.10 20.82 11.44
C LYS A 204 -5.66 22.23 11.81
N GLU A 205 -5.18 22.45 13.03
CA GLU A 205 -4.69 23.74 13.50
C GLU A 205 -3.38 24.19 12.84
N LYS A 206 -2.40 23.29 12.68
CA LYS A 206 -1.16 23.61 11.94
C LYS A 206 -1.46 23.88 10.48
N PHE A 207 -2.37 23.11 9.89
CA PHE A 207 -2.78 23.29 8.51
C PHE A 207 -3.48 24.64 8.28
N LEU A 208 -4.47 25.01 9.12
CA LEU A 208 -5.15 26.31 9.02
C LEU A 208 -4.19 27.48 9.16
N LYS A 209 -3.18 27.38 10.04
CA LYS A 209 -2.12 28.39 10.15
C LYS A 209 -1.30 28.54 8.87
N VAL A 210 -0.93 27.43 8.22
CA VAL A 210 -0.24 27.47 6.93
C VAL A 210 -1.10 28.16 5.86
N VAL A 211 -2.41 27.87 5.82
CA VAL A 211 -3.35 28.53 4.89
C VAL A 211 -3.44 30.03 5.15
N GLU A 212 -3.60 30.44 6.42
CA GLU A 212 -3.63 31.86 6.81
C GLU A 212 -2.33 32.59 6.43
N LYS A 213 -1.17 31.94 6.63
CA LYS A 213 0.14 32.52 6.30
C LYS A 213 0.36 32.64 4.81
N LEU A 214 -0.05 31.65 4.02
CA LEU A 214 0.00 31.71 2.56
C LEU A 214 -0.89 32.81 2.00
N ALA A 215 -2.07 33.06 2.60
CA ALA A 215 -2.97 34.14 2.20
C ALA A 215 -2.40 35.55 2.49
N ILE A 216 -1.45 35.65 3.42
CA ILE A 216 -0.87 36.93 3.90
C ILE A 216 0.58 37.13 3.39
N LEU A 217 1.17 36.13 2.72
CA LEU A 217 2.59 36.15 2.35
C LEU A 217 2.90 37.23 1.30
N ILE A 218 3.13 38.44 1.78
CA ILE A 218 3.68 39.57 1.02
C ILE A 218 5.20 39.44 1.14
N LEU A 219 5.79 38.76 0.15
CA LEU A 219 7.20 38.38 0.12
C LEU A 219 8.24 39.49 0.27
N PRO A 220 8.04 40.77 -0.08
CA PRO A 220 9.10 41.78 0.05
C PRO A 220 9.78 41.85 1.43
N THR A 221 9.16 41.34 2.49
CA THR A 221 9.70 41.31 3.86
C THR A 221 9.84 39.90 4.46
N SER A 222 9.74 38.83 3.67
CA SER A 222 9.82 37.45 4.19
C SER A 222 11.23 36.88 4.13
N ASN A 223 11.51 35.85 4.95
CA ASN A 223 12.82 35.20 4.96
C ASN A 223 13.12 34.54 3.61
N THR A 224 12.08 34.02 2.94
CA THR A 224 12.18 33.45 1.59
C THR A 224 12.61 34.49 0.56
N ALA A 225 12.13 35.73 0.64
CA ALA A 225 12.54 36.78 -0.29
C ALA A 225 13.94 37.32 0.00
N GLU A 226 14.32 37.47 1.27
CA GLU A 226 15.70 37.81 1.63
C GLU A 226 16.68 36.75 1.12
N PHE A 227 16.29 35.47 1.23
CA PHE A 227 17.07 34.36 0.70
C PHE A 227 17.23 34.45 -0.83
N ILE A 228 16.13 34.67 -1.57
CA ILE A 228 16.15 34.83 -3.04
C ILE A 228 16.99 36.04 -3.46
N ALA A 229 16.81 37.19 -2.79
CA ALA A 229 17.53 38.42 -3.11
C ALA A 229 19.05 38.27 -2.91
N LYS A 230 19.48 37.56 -1.86
CA LYS A 230 20.89 37.31 -1.58
C LYS A 230 21.57 36.39 -2.61
N HIS A 231 20.81 35.48 -3.21
CA HIS A 231 21.33 34.49 -4.16
C HIS A 231 21.16 34.90 -5.63
N ASN A 232 20.63 36.11 -5.90
CA ASN A 232 20.59 36.69 -7.24
C ASN A 232 21.13 38.13 -7.28
N PRO A 233 22.41 38.37 -6.92
CA PRO A 233 22.94 39.73 -6.74
C PRO A 233 23.19 40.52 -8.04
N SER A 234 22.96 39.91 -9.23
CA SER A 234 23.45 40.46 -10.51
C SER A 234 22.39 40.85 -11.53
N GLN A 235 21.10 40.80 -11.19
CA GLN A 235 20.05 41.31 -12.07
C GLN A 235 19.15 42.31 -11.35
N ASP A 236 18.94 43.47 -11.97
CA ASP A 236 17.81 44.34 -11.68
C ASP A 236 16.55 43.48 -11.71
N ILE A 237 16.02 43.14 -10.53
CA ILE A 237 14.76 42.40 -10.38
C ILE A 237 13.64 43.34 -10.85
N LYS A 238 13.44 43.43 -12.17
CA LYS A 238 12.31 44.15 -12.77
C LYS A 238 10.99 43.40 -12.59
N GLU A 239 11.06 42.11 -12.30
CA GLU A 239 9.90 41.26 -12.02
C GLU A 239 10.05 40.69 -10.61
N VAL A 240 9.23 41.21 -9.68
CA VAL A 240 9.09 40.63 -8.34
C VAL A 240 8.73 39.15 -8.50
N PRO A 241 9.41 38.21 -7.83
CA PRO A 241 9.01 36.81 -7.86
C PRO A 241 7.55 36.68 -7.40
N THR A 242 6.66 36.34 -8.32
CA THR A 242 5.26 36.05 -8.00
C THR A 242 5.20 34.62 -7.48
N ILE A 243 5.09 34.47 -6.15
CA ILE A 243 4.69 33.19 -5.56
C ILE A 243 3.17 33.12 -5.62
N GLU A 244 2.66 32.31 -6.55
CA GLU A 244 1.26 31.94 -6.57
C GLU A 244 1.03 30.69 -5.70
N ALA A 245 0.76 30.90 -4.41
CA ALA A 245 0.31 29.82 -3.55
C ALA A 245 -1.13 29.45 -3.92
N ARG A 246 -1.31 28.38 -4.69
CA ARG A 246 -2.62 27.77 -4.96
C ARG A 246 -2.73 26.46 -4.19
N ILE A 247 -3.72 26.37 -3.30
CA ILE A 247 -4.08 25.11 -2.67
C ILE A 247 -4.91 24.31 -3.68
N THR A 248 -4.39 23.17 -4.11
CA THR A 248 -5.11 22.20 -4.94
C THR A 248 -5.44 20.97 -4.12
N GLY A 249 -6.64 20.40 -4.29
CA GLY A 249 -7.05 19.15 -3.64
C GLY A 249 -7.67 19.30 -2.24
N PHE A 250 -7.69 20.50 -1.67
CA PHE A 250 -8.38 20.79 -0.42
C PHE A 250 -9.74 21.44 -0.69
N ASP A 251 -10.80 20.80 -0.23
CA ASP A 251 -12.15 21.35 -0.21
C ASP A 251 -12.47 21.64 1.25
N GLU A 252 -12.55 22.92 1.64
CA GLU A 252 -12.86 23.36 3.02
C GLU A 252 -14.17 22.75 3.54
N SER A 253 -15.07 22.32 2.64
CA SER A 253 -16.32 21.66 2.99
C SER A 253 -16.16 20.17 3.31
N LYS A 254 -15.02 19.54 2.98
CA LYS A 254 -14.75 18.13 3.25
C LYS A 254 -13.94 18.02 4.54
N ASP A 255 -14.63 17.57 5.59
CA ASP A 255 -14.04 17.22 6.87
C ASP A 255 -12.88 16.21 6.68
N VAL A 256 -11.63 16.68 6.78
CA VAL A 256 -10.41 15.86 6.59
C VAL A 256 -10.26 14.78 7.67
N THR A 257 -11.04 14.84 8.75
CA THR A 257 -11.15 13.72 9.70
C THR A 257 -11.83 12.48 9.10
N ALA A 258 -12.47 12.63 7.94
CA ALA A 258 -13.00 11.53 7.13
C ALA A 258 -12.06 11.12 5.99
N SER A 259 -10.73 11.32 6.11
CA SER A 259 -9.79 10.71 5.16
C SER A 259 -10.04 9.20 5.13
N LYS A 260 -10.48 8.71 3.97
CA LYS A 260 -10.94 7.34 3.76
C LYS A 260 -9.80 6.35 4.01
N THR A 261 -9.84 5.67 5.15
CA THR A 261 -8.84 4.68 5.56
C THR A 261 -9.17 3.25 5.13
N SER A 262 -10.33 2.99 4.53
CA SER A 262 -10.74 1.62 4.17
C SER A 262 -10.08 1.18 2.86
N LEU A 263 -9.20 0.18 2.91
CA LEU A 263 -8.67 -0.47 1.72
C LEU A 263 -9.72 -1.41 1.12
N MET A 264 -10.07 -1.21 -0.16
CA MET A 264 -10.91 -2.14 -0.92
C MET A 264 -10.12 -3.38 -1.34
N VAL A 265 -10.83 -4.44 -1.77
CA VAL A 265 -10.20 -5.65 -2.34
C VAL A 265 -9.19 -5.29 -3.44
N ASP A 266 -9.60 -4.42 -4.36
CA ASP A 266 -8.74 -4.00 -5.47
C ASP A 266 -7.56 -3.13 -4.98
N ASP A 267 -7.75 -2.36 -3.90
CA ASP A 267 -6.67 -1.60 -3.26
C ASP A 267 -5.69 -2.54 -2.57
N ILE A 268 -6.17 -3.61 -1.93
CA ILE A 268 -5.34 -4.63 -1.29
C ILE A 268 -4.55 -5.37 -2.35
N ASP A 269 -5.19 -5.83 -3.42
CA ASP A 269 -4.49 -6.46 -4.55
C ASP A 269 -3.47 -5.50 -5.17
N THR A 270 -3.80 -4.21 -5.33
CA THR A 270 -2.87 -3.19 -5.86
C THR A 270 -1.70 -2.90 -4.90
N LEU A 271 -1.97 -2.79 -3.60
CA LEU A 271 -0.95 -2.58 -2.56
C LEU A 271 -0.04 -3.79 -2.42
N LEU A 272 -0.60 -4.99 -2.59
CA LEU A 272 0.10 -6.27 -2.46
C LEU A 272 0.80 -6.71 -3.75
N THR A 273 0.36 -6.26 -4.92
CA THR A 273 1.05 -6.57 -6.19
C THR A 273 2.38 -5.85 -6.34
N PHE A 274 2.68 -4.91 -5.45
CA PHE A 274 3.93 -4.15 -5.36
C PHE A 274 4.46 -3.70 -6.73
N ILE A 275 3.93 -2.57 -7.20
CA ILE A 275 4.17 -2.05 -8.56
C ILE A 275 5.67 -1.78 -8.83
N GLN A 276 6.48 -1.54 -7.81
CA GLN A 276 7.92 -1.28 -7.95
C GLN A 276 8.74 -2.04 -6.92
N ARG A 277 9.75 -2.77 -7.39
CA ARG A 277 10.74 -3.46 -6.56
C ARG A 277 11.70 -2.45 -5.92
N PRO A 278 11.87 -2.43 -4.58
CA PRO A 278 12.94 -1.67 -3.93
C PRO A 278 14.31 -2.15 -4.41
N SER A 279 15.24 -1.23 -4.68
CA SER A 279 16.61 -1.58 -5.12
C SER A 279 17.38 -2.41 -4.09
N THR A 280 16.97 -2.36 -2.82
CA THR A 280 17.55 -3.13 -1.71
C THR A 280 17.10 -4.58 -1.66
N ILE A 281 16.08 -4.99 -2.43
CA ILE A 281 15.54 -6.35 -2.43
C ILE A 281 15.87 -7.01 -3.77
N GLY A 282 16.59 -8.13 -3.72
CA GLY A 282 16.93 -8.92 -4.92
C GLY A 282 15.68 -9.46 -5.62
N LEU A 283 15.76 -9.70 -6.95
CA LEU A 283 14.62 -10.20 -7.74
C LEU A 283 13.98 -11.46 -7.16
N PRO A 284 14.73 -12.51 -6.75
CA PRO A 284 14.12 -13.74 -6.28
C PRO A 284 13.30 -13.55 -4.99
N ILE A 285 13.82 -12.73 -4.07
CA ILE A 285 13.13 -12.40 -2.82
C ILE A 285 11.89 -11.57 -3.13
N TRP A 286 11.99 -10.63 -4.07
CA TRP A 286 10.85 -9.83 -4.49
C TRP A 286 9.71 -10.65 -5.09
N GLU A 287 10.04 -11.59 -5.97
CA GLU A 287 9.06 -12.52 -6.55
C GLU A 287 8.39 -13.36 -5.46
N TYR A 288 9.18 -13.85 -4.50
CA TYR A 288 8.66 -14.56 -3.33
C TYR A 288 7.68 -13.71 -2.52
N LEU A 289 8.04 -12.46 -2.17
CA LEU A 289 7.18 -11.55 -1.43
C LEU A 289 5.89 -11.21 -2.18
N THR A 290 5.99 -11.02 -3.50
CA THR A 290 4.84 -10.78 -4.38
C THR A 290 3.89 -11.97 -4.39
N GLU A 291 4.43 -13.19 -4.45
CA GLU A 291 3.63 -14.41 -4.35
C GLU A 291 2.94 -14.53 -2.98
N LYS A 292 3.64 -14.23 -1.88
CA LYS A 292 3.05 -14.24 -0.53
C LYS A 292 1.97 -13.18 -0.34
N SER A 293 2.14 -12.04 -0.98
CA SER A 293 1.12 -11.00 -1.08
C SER A 293 -0.17 -11.53 -1.70
N ARG A 294 -0.07 -12.23 -2.85
CA ARG A 294 -1.25 -12.82 -3.51
C ARG A 294 -1.92 -13.86 -2.61
N GLN A 295 -1.13 -14.71 -1.95
CA GLN A 295 -1.66 -15.69 -1.00
C GLN A 295 -2.40 -15.01 0.16
N LEU A 296 -1.86 -13.93 0.72
CA LEU A 296 -2.53 -13.14 1.76
C LEU A 296 -3.90 -12.60 1.28
N ALA A 297 -3.97 -12.00 0.09
CA ALA A 297 -5.21 -11.49 -0.47
C ALA A 297 -6.28 -12.60 -0.57
N THR A 298 -5.90 -13.78 -1.05
CA THR A 298 -6.80 -14.93 -1.21
C THR A 298 -7.30 -15.52 0.11
N CYS A 299 -6.60 -15.31 1.23
CA CYS A 299 -7.03 -15.85 2.52
C CYS A 299 -7.76 -14.81 3.38
N ILE A 300 -7.32 -13.55 3.40
CA ILE A 300 -7.84 -12.55 4.35
C ILE A 300 -9.24 -12.05 3.99
N LEU A 301 -9.47 -11.74 2.72
CA LEU A 301 -10.75 -11.19 2.27
C LEU A 301 -11.89 -12.21 2.40
N PRO A 302 -11.74 -13.47 1.94
CA PRO A 302 -12.78 -14.47 2.11
C PRO A 302 -12.97 -14.88 3.57
N ALA A 303 -11.95 -14.77 4.41
CA ALA A 303 -12.09 -15.02 5.84
C ALA A 303 -13.00 -13.97 6.49
N PHE A 304 -12.81 -12.69 6.18
CA PHE A 304 -13.72 -11.65 6.70
C PHE A 304 -15.11 -11.76 6.10
N GLN A 305 -15.26 -12.00 4.80
CA GLN A 305 -16.60 -12.16 4.20
C GLN A 305 -17.42 -13.29 4.85
N ARG A 306 -16.76 -14.35 5.34
CA ARG A 306 -17.37 -15.51 6.01
C ARG A 306 -17.36 -15.44 7.53
N SER A 307 -16.93 -14.32 8.11
CA SER A 307 -16.95 -14.07 9.56
C SER A 307 -18.27 -13.41 9.97
N SER A 308 -18.74 -13.69 11.19
CA SER A 308 -19.90 -12.98 11.77
C SER A 308 -19.56 -11.53 12.14
N TYR A 309 -18.28 -11.20 12.31
CA TYR A 309 -17.79 -9.84 12.52
C TYR A 309 -17.42 -9.18 11.20
N GLU A 310 -17.57 -7.85 11.15
CA GLU A 310 -17.22 -7.05 9.98
C GLU A 310 -15.97 -6.24 10.25
N TYR A 311 -14.93 -6.44 9.44
CA TYR A 311 -13.66 -5.74 9.56
C TYR A 311 -13.37 -4.94 8.31
N VAL A 312 -12.94 -3.71 8.51
CA VAL A 312 -12.30 -2.88 7.48
C VAL A 312 -10.79 -2.99 7.67
N ILE A 313 -10.07 -3.26 6.59
CA ILE A 313 -8.61 -3.18 6.60
C ILE A 313 -8.22 -1.71 6.49
N GLU A 314 -7.62 -1.17 7.54
CA GLU A 314 -7.16 0.23 7.58
C GLU A 314 -5.69 0.38 7.21
N ASN A 315 -4.88 -0.61 7.58
CA ASN A 315 -3.45 -0.58 7.34
C ASN A 315 -2.99 -1.93 6.80
N LEU A 316 -2.08 -1.88 5.83
CA LEU A 316 -1.40 -3.05 5.32
C LEU A 316 0.05 -2.65 5.08
N SER A 317 0.98 -3.33 5.74
CA SER A 317 2.41 -3.01 5.63
C SER A 317 3.19 -4.28 5.38
N LEU A 318 4.03 -4.27 4.34
CA LEU A 318 5.06 -5.27 4.13
C LEU A 318 6.23 -4.97 5.07
N ILE A 319 6.69 -6.00 5.75
CA ILE A 319 7.89 -6.00 6.58
C ILE A 319 8.89 -6.96 5.96
N TYR A 320 10.11 -6.48 5.73
CA TYR A 320 11.20 -7.30 5.25
C TYR A 320 12.40 -7.17 6.18
N ASN A 321 12.93 -8.31 6.59
CA ASN A 321 14.13 -8.43 7.41
C ASN A 321 15.00 -9.53 6.81
N ASP A 322 16.13 -9.13 6.23
CA ASP A 322 17.04 -10.01 5.48
C ASP A 322 17.60 -11.14 6.34
N ASP A 323 17.91 -10.86 7.59
CA ASP A 323 18.44 -11.88 8.50
C ASP A 323 17.36 -12.89 8.94
N LEU A 324 16.11 -12.45 9.10
CA LEU A 324 14.99 -13.36 9.34
C LEU A 324 14.69 -14.21 8.10
N ASP A 325 14.79 -13.63 6.91
CA ASP A 325 14.67 -14.36 5.65
C ASP A 325 15.77 -15.44 5.53
N HIS A 326 17.02 -15.07 5.79
CA HIS A 326 18.13 -16.02 5.82
C HIS A 326 17.97 -17.10 6.89
N LEU A 327 17.52 -16.75 8.10
CA LEU A 327 17.22 -17.72 9.15
C LEU A 327 16.11 -18.68 8.72
N TYR A 328 15.04 -18.13 8.14
CA TYR A 328 13.90 -18.88 7.64
C TYR A 328 14.29 -19.90 6.58
N HIS A 329 15.09 -19.48 5.60
CA HIS A 329 15.57 -20.33 4.52
C HIS A 329 16.58 -21.39 4.98
N LYS A 330 17.25 -21.18 6.12
CA LYS A 330 18.13 -22.16 6.76
C LYS A 330 17.43 -23.16 7.68
N SER A 331 16.16 -22.93 8.03
CA SER A 331 15.42 -23.84 8.91
C SER A 331 15.44 -25.27 8.37
N ALA A 332 15.67 -26.23 9.26
CA ALA A 332 15.68 -27.65 8.94
C ALA A 332 14.26 -28.22 8.73
N ALA A 333 13.22 -27.47 9.10
CA ALA A 333 11.85 -27.84 8.78
C ALA A 333 11.63 -27.68 7.26
N HIS A 334 11.28 -28.79 6.62
CA HIS A 334 10.91 -28.84 5.22
C HIS A 334 9.48 -29.37 5.12
N GLY A 335 8.66 -28.79 4.24
CA GLY A 335 7.28 -29.22 4.06
C GLY A 335 6.37 -28.10 3.58
N GLU A 336 5.08 -28.26 3.88
CA GLU A 336 4.05 -27.29 3.52
C GLU A 336 4.34 -25.93 4.19
N GLU A 337 4.28 -24.89 3.37
CA GLU A 337 4.41 -23.50 3.78
C GLU A 337 3.05 -22.81 3.69
N LYS A 338 2.63 -22.12 4.75
CA LYS A 338 1.34 -21.41 4.78
C LYS A 338 1.50 -19.96 5.22
N ILE A 339 0.62 -19.12 4.68
CA ILE A 339 0.33 -17.80 5.25
C ILE A 339 -0.57 -18.00 6.46
N LEU A 340 -0.07 -17.63 7.65
CA LEU A 340 -0.81 -17.74 8.90
C LEU A 340 -0.77 -16.41 9.67
N PHE A 341 -1.77 -16.23 10.53
CA PHE A 341 -1.98 -15.04 11.32
C PHE A 341 -1.59 -15.26 12.78
N HIS A 342 -1.10 -14.20 13.41
CA HIS A 342 -0.79 -14.13 14.83
C HIS A 342 -1.35 -12.84 15.41
N GLY A 343 -2.23 -12.97 16.40
CA GLY A 343 -2.78 -11.83 17.15
C GLY A 343 -1.94 -11.59 18.40
N THR A 344 -1.45 -10.36 18.57
CA THR A 344 -0.70 -9.97 19.78
C THR A 344 -0.85 -8.47 20.04
N LYS A 345 -0.24 -8.00 21.12
CA LYS A 345 -0.22 -6.56 21.45
C LYS A 345 0.80 -5.84 20.57
N ARG A 346 0.48 -4.62 20.16
CA ARG A 346 1.40 -3.77 19.37
C ARG A 346 2.78 -3.59 20.01
N GLU A 347 2.85 -3.53 21.34
CA GLU A 347 4.12 -3.42 22.09
C GLU A 347 5.09 -4.60 21.85
N ASN A 348 4.59 -5.74 21.35
CA ASN A 348 5.42 -6.91 21.05
C ASN A 348 6.01 -6.89 19.63
N PHE A 349 5.54 -6.00 18.76
CA PHE A 349 5.86 -6.03 17.32
C PHE A 349 7.34 -5.80 17.08
N ASP A 350 7.91 -4.75 17.65
CA ASP A 350 9.34 -4.43 17.50
C ASP A 350 10.22 -5.60 17.96
N GLY A 351 9.82 -6.28 19.04
CA GLY A 351 10.49 -7.48 19.52
C GLY A 351 10.48 -8.60 18.48
N ILE A 352 9.31 -8.93 17.94
CA ILE A 352 9.11 -9.99 16.95
C ILE A 352 9.87 -9.67 15.65
N PHE A 353 9.80 -8.45 15.16
CA PHE A 353 10.43 -8.10 13.90
C PHE A 353 11.97 -7.99 14.02
N ASN A 354 12.50 -7.56 15.16
CA ASN A 354 13.95 -7.47 15.35
C ASN A 354 14.60 -8.82 15.66
N ASN A 355 13.86 -9.70 16.35
CA ASN A 355 14.44 -10.89 16.98
C ASN A 355 13.75 -12.20 16.59
N ASN A 356 12.81 -12.16 15.65
CA ASN A 356 11.83 -13.21 15.44
C ASN A 356 10.97 -13.48 16.70
N PHE A 357 10.06 -14.43 16.59
CA PHE A 357 9.32 -14.97 17.72
C PHE A 357 10.29 -15.60 18.75
N LYS A 358 10.15 -15.24 20.02
CA LYS A 358 10.99 -15.73 21.12
C LYS A 358 10.14 -15.97 22.37
N PHE A 359 10.53 -16.96 23.16
CA PHE A 359 9.97 -17.17 24.50
C PHE A 359 10.60 -16.15 25.46
N PHE A 360 9.93 -15.02 25.68
CA PHE A 360 10.34 -14.07 26.71
C PHE A 360 9.38 -14.11 27.90
N GLY A 361 9.93 -14.37 29.09
CA GLY A 361 9.19 -14.30 30.36
C GLY A 361 8.36 -15.54 30.72
N ILE A 362 7.40 -15.36 31.64
CA ILE A 362 6.40 -16.37 32.00
C ILE A 362 5.27 -16.27 30.96
N THR A 363 5.44 -16.92 29.82
CA THR A 363 4.29 -17.18 28.93
C THR A 363 3.37 -18.19 29.63
N ASP A 364 2.10 -18.26 29.23
CA ASP A 364 1.30 -19.43 29.61
C ASP A 364 2.01 -20.71 29.15
N GLU A 365 1.69 -21.84 29.77
CA GLU A 365 2.35 -23.10 29.43
C GLU A 365 1.98 -23.58 28.00
N GLY A 366 1.04 -22.90 27.34
CA GLY A 366 0.49 -23.25 26.04
C GLY A 366 -0.58 -24.34 26.15
N TRP A 367 -1.73 -24.14 25.50
CA TRP A 367 -2.83 -25.11 25.50
C TRP A 367 -2.53 -26.42 24.76
N TYR A 368 -1.69 -26.32 23.74
CA TYR A 368 -1.31 -27.43 22.85
C TYR A 368 0.20 -27.61 22.81
N GLY A 369 0.85 -27.25 23.91
CA GLY A 369 2.28 -27.33 24.11
C GLY A 369 3.00 -26.00 23.95
N ARG A 370 4.25 -25.97 24.42
CA ARG A 370 5.07 -24.76 24.40
C ARG A 370 5.59 -24.46 22.99
N GLY A 371 5.03 -23.42 22.35
CA GLY A 371 5.38 -23.03 20.99
C GLY A 371 4.85 -21.64 20.61
N PHE A 372 4.98 -21.31 19.34
CA PHE A 372 4.42 -20.08 18.77
C PHE A 372 3.10 -20.38 18.07
N TYR A 373 2.05 -19.66 18.48
CA TYR A 373 0.67 -19.98 18.11
C TYR A 373 0.23 -19.17 16.90
N PHE A 374 -0.30 -19.84 15.89
CA PHE A 374 -0.80 -19.25 14.65
C PHE A 374 -2.15 -19.84 14.28
N SER A 375 -2.91 -19.12 13.45
CA SER A 375 -4.15 -19.63 12.87
C SER A 375 -4.24 -19.26 11.38
N SER A 376 -4.96 -20.09 10.61
CA SER A 376 -5.40 -19.71 9.27
C SER A 376 -6.57 -18.71 9.29
N SER A 377 -7.19 -18.51 10.46
CA SER A 377 -8.32 -17.58 10.64
C SER A 377 -7.86 -16.24 11.23
N PRO A 378 -7.87 -15.14 10.45
CA PRO A 378 -7.57 -13.81 10.97
C PRO A 378 -8.62 -13.35 11.99
N GLU A 379 -9.88 -13.77 11.86
CA GLU A 379 -10.93 -13.51 12.85
C GLU A 379 -10.59 -14.11 14.21
N TYR A 380 -10.15 -15.37 14.23
CA TYR A 380 -9.76 -16.04 15.47
C TYR A 380 -8.58 -15.33 16.12
N CYS A 381 -7.55 -14.99 15.33
CA CYS A 381 -6.40 -14.22 15.82
C CYS A 381 -6.77 -12.81 16.31
N ALA A 382 -7.77 -12.15 15.71
CA ALA A 382 -8.22 -10.83 16.13
C ALA A 382 -8.73 -10.81 17.58
N THR A 383 -9.20 -11.93 18.12
CA THR A 383 -9.61 -12.04 19.54
C THR A 383 -8.42 -11.94 20.52
N TYR A 384 -7.21 -12.27 20.06
CA TYR A 384 -5.98 -12.19 20.85
C TYR A 384 -5.25 -10.85 20.70
N ALA A 385 -5.55 -10.09 19.65
CA ALA A 385 -5.18 -8.68 19.57
C ALA A 385 -6.00 -7.92 20.62
N LYS A 386 -5.32 -7.19 21.54
CA LYS A 386 -5.97 -6.46 22.64
C LYS A 386 -7.14 -5.62 22.12
N TRP A 387 -8.33 -5.92 22.62
CA TRP A 387 -9.60 -5.36 22.12
C TRP A 387 -10.00 -4.10 22.89
N ASP A 388 -9.60 -2.94 22.41
CA ASP A 388 -10.43 -1.74 22.59
C ASP A 388 -11.31 -1.60 21.35
N ARG A 389 -12.64 -1.59 21.55
CA ARG A 389 -13.66 -1.50 20.48
C ARG A 389 -13.49 -0.28 19.57
N LYS A 390 -12.75 0.74 20.02
CA LYS A 390 -12.47 1.96 19.25
C LYS A 390 -11.10 1.97 18.58
N SER A 391 -10.27 0.95 18.81
CA SER A 391 -8.89 0.91 18.33
C SER A 391 -8.72 0.00 17.11
N ILE A 392 -7.70 0.29 16.31
CA ILE A 392 -7.22 -0.59 15.24
C ILE A 392 -6.56 -1.81 15.89
N LEU A 393 -7.06 -2.99 15.55
CA LEU A 393 -6.47 -4.28 15.90
C LEU A 393 -5.35 -4.57 14.89
N TYR A 394 -4.19 -5.02 15.35
CA TYR A 394 -3.10 -5.35 14.44
C TYR A 394 -2.80 -6.85 14.51
N LEU A 395 -2.74 -7.48 13.35
CA LEU A 395 -2.32 -8.86 13.17
C LEU A 395 -0.95 -8.90 12.49
N ILE A 396 -0.11 -9.84 12.91
CA ILE A 396 1.10 -10.22 12.19
C ILE A 396 0.72 -11.38 11.28
N CYS A 397 1.02 -11.24 10.00
CA CYS A 397 0.88 -12.28 9.01
C CYS A 397 2.27 -12.78 8.62
N SER A 398 2.47 -14.08 8.71
CA SER A 398 3.78 -14.72 8.52
C SER A 398 3.70 -15.84 7.49
N SER A 399 4.79 -16.06 6.78
CA SER A 399 5.03 -17.34 6.11
C SER A 399 5.58 -18.34 7.12
N VAL A 400 4.98 -19.53 7.18
CA VAL A 400 5.28 -20.52 8.21
C VAL A 400 5.52 -21.89 7.58
N LYS A 401 6.68 -22.49 7.86
CA LYS A 401 7.02 -23.88 7.53
C LYS A 401 6.47 -24.82 8.58
N LEU A 402 5.43 -25.56 8.22
CA LEU A 402 4.76 -26.47 9.16
C LEU A 402 5.59 -27.71 9.48
N GLY A 403 6.44 -28.14 8.54
CA GLY A 403 7.21 -29.38 8.68
C GLY A 403 6.31 -30.59 8.92
N ARG A 404 6.74 -31.53 9.75
CA ARG A 404 5.90 -32.64 10.21
C ARG A 404 4.96 -32.15 11.30
N MET A 405 3.66 -32.20 11.03
CA MET A 405 2.59 -31.83 11.97
C MET A 405 2.14 -33.01 12.85
N TYR A 406 2.09 -32.80 14.16
CA TYR A 406 1.46 -33.72 15.10
C TYR A 406 0.00 -33.31 15.36
N PRO A 407 -1.00 -34.15 15.04
CA PRO A 407 -2.39 -33.81 15.25
C PRO A 407 -2.79 -33.95 16.73
N ILE A 408 -3.26 -32.85 17.32
CA ILE A 408 -3.82 -32.82 18.67
C ILE A 408 -5.34 -33.00 18.59
N LYS A 409 -5.88 -33.91 19.40
CA LYS A 409 -7.31 -34.27 19.40
C LYS A 409 -8.02 -33.90 20.69
N ASP A 410 -7.29 -33.58 21.74
CA ASP A 410 -7.79 -33.28 23.08
C ASP A 410 -6.82 -32.37 23.85
N ASN A 411 -7.20 -31.99 25.08
CA ASN A 411 -6.42 -31.10 25.93
C ASN A 411 -5.23 -31.77 26.63
N ALA A 412 -4.87 -33.01 26.29
CA ALA A 412 -3.81 -33.73 27.00
C ALA A 412 -2.42 -33.08 26.85
N TYR A 413 -2.23 -32.23 25.83
CA TYR A 413 -0.97 -31.53 25.56
C TYR A 413 -0.85 -30.14 26.21
N SER A 414 -1.83 -29.74 27.01
CA SER A 414 -1.74 -28.48 27.77
C SER A 414 -0.52 -28.49 28.68
N GLY A 415 0.32 -27.46 28.52
CA GLY A 415 1.57 -27.26 29.24
C GLY A 415 2.72 -28.21 28.90
N ARG A 416 2.54 -29.12 27.93
CA ARG A 416 3.57 -30.09 27.58
C ARG A 416 4.62 -29.52 26.62
N ASP A 417 5.79 -30.14 26.58
CA ASP A 417 6.74 -29.88 25.52
C ASP A 417 6.19 -30.36 24.16
N MET A 418 6.65 -29.71 23.09
CA MET A 418 6.35 -30.12 21.72
C MET A 418 6.81 -31.56 21.48
N HIS A 419 6.03 -32.33 20.70
CA HIS A 419 6.39 -33.71 20.39
C HIS A 419 7.79 -33.77 19.73
N VAL A 420 8.62 -34.72 20.17
CA VAL A 420 10.05 -34.76 19.79
C VAL A 420 10.24 -34.94 18.28
N ASP A 421 9.47 -35.82 17.66
CA ASP A 421 9.57 -36.17 16.23
C ASP A 421 8.81 -35.24 15.27
N TYR A 422 8.24 -34.14 15.76
CA TYR A 422 7.44 -33.22 14.97
C TYR A 422 7.95 -31.79 15.09
N ASP A 423 7.65 -31.01 14.05
CA ASP A 423 8.09 -29.62 13.89
C ASP A 423 6.98 -28.64 14.27
N SER A 424 5.74 -29.11 14.28
CA SER A 424 4.57 -28.33 14.72
C SER A 424 3.46 -29.24 15.25
N HIS A 425 2.53 -28.65 15.99
CA HIS A 425 1.25 -29.27 16.32
C HIS A 425 0.14 -28.62 15.49
N TYR A 426 -0.87 -29.41 15.14
CA TYR A 426 -2.09 -28.95 14.48
C TYR A 426 -3.29 -29.36 15.31
N VAL A 427 -4.22 -28.43 15.50
CA VAL A 427 -5.46 -28.67 16.22
C VAL A 427 -6.62 -27.93 15.56
N LYS A 428 -7.77 -28.60 15.46
CA LYS A 428 -9.04 -27.94 15.17
C LYS A 428 -9.64 -27.47 16.48
N VAL A 429 -9.94 -26.18 16.60
CA VAL A 429 -10.53 -25.60 17.82
C VAL A 429 -11.91 -25.03 17.55
N ASN A 430 -12.78 -25.04 18.56
CA ASN A 430 -14.03 -24.30 18.52
C ASN A 430 -13.79 -22.80 18.79
N LYS A 431 -14.85 -21.99 18.78
CA LYS A 431 -14.77 -20.53 19.03
C LYS A 431 -14.22 -20.11 20.41
N TYR A 432 -14.09 -21.05 21.34
CA TYR A 432 -13.52 -20.81 22.67
C TYR A 432 -12.07 -21.30 22.76
N GLY A 433 -11.49 -21.76 21.64
CA GLY A 433 -10.12 -22.25 21.59
C GLY A 433 -9.94 -23.64 22.17
N TYR A 434 -10.99 -24.47 22.34
CA TYR A 434 -10.86 -25.87 22.77
C TYR A 434 -10.88 -26.85 21.58
N PRO A 435 -10.20 -28.01 21.65
CA PRO A 435 -10.18 -28.99 20.58
C PRO A 435 -11.58 -29.47 20.21
N THR A 436 -11.80 -29.68 18.92
CA THR A 436 -13.09 -30.14 18.38
C THR A 436 -12.88 -31.10 17.22
N ASN A 437 -13.77 -32.09 17.12
CA ASN A 437 -13.86 -32.99 15.96
C ASN A 437 -14.95 -32.53 14.97
N ALA A 438 -15.47 -31.31 15.12
CA ALA A 438 -16.47 -30.79 14.20
C ALA A 438 -15.91 -30.68 12.77
N GLU A 439 -16.68 -31.14 11.80
CA GLU A 439 -16.32 -31.01 10.38
C GLU A 439 -16.53 -29.59 9.84
N HIS A 440 -17.35 -28.79 10.54
CA HIS A 440 -17.67 -27.41 10.20
C HIS A 440 -17.59 -26.54 11.46
N ASN A 441 -17.47 -25.23 11.29
CA ASN A 441 -17.45 -24.25 12.39
C ASN A 441 -16.30 -24.47 13.39
N PHE A 442 -15.10 -24.77 12.86
CA PHE A 442 -13.86 -24.83 13.62
C PHE A 442 -12.87 -23.80 13.08
N PHE A 443 -11.89 -23.43 13.91
CA PHE A 443 -10.70 -22.71 13.51
C PHE A 443 -9.51 -23.66 13.55
N GLU A 444 -8.53 -23.45 12.68
CA GLU A 444 -7.28 -24.20 12.73
C GLU A 444 -6.27 -23.43 13.56
N GLU A 445 -5.57 -24.13 14.44
CA GLU A 445 -4.49 -23.57 15.23
C GLU A 445 -3.23 -24.41 15.04
N PHE A 446 -2.12 -23.73 14.84
CA PHE A 446 -0.82 -24.29 14.57
C PHE A 446 0.14 -23.83 15.66
N VAL A 447 0.80 -24.77 16.32
CA VAL A 447 1.83 -24.47 17.31
C VAL A 447 3.18 -24.80 16.71
N ILE A 448 4.01 -23.78 16.49
CA ILE A 448 5.28 -23.88 15.81
C ILE A 448 6.41 -24.01 16.84
N LYS A 449 7.26 -25.02 16.66
CA LYS A 449 8.27 -25.41 17.65
C LYS A 449 9.47 -24.47 17.66
N GLN A 450 9.99 -24.12 16.48
CA GLN A 450 11.18 -23.29 16.31
C GLN A 450 10.83 -21.99 15.59
N SER A 451 11.46 -20.90 16.02
CA SER A 451 11.17 -19.58 15.42
C SER A 451 11.75 -19.44 14.02
N ASP A 452 12.78 -20.20 13.66
CA ASP A 452 13.32 -20.25 12.29
C ASP A 452 12.31 -20.82 11.28
N GLN A 453 11.22 -21.46 11.73
CA GLN A 453 10.12 -21.88 10.87
C GLN A 453 9.18 -20.73 10.48
N ILE A 454 9.43 -19.52 10.97
CA ILE A 454 8.52 -18.38 10.87
C ILE A 454 9.24 -17.20 10.23
N LEU A 455 8.64 -16.66 9.18
CA LEU A 455 9.03 -15.40 8.55
C LEU A 455 7.87 -14.40 8.65
N PRO A 456 7.92 -13.42 9.56
CA PRO A 456 6.95 -12.33 9.61
C PRO A 456 7.05 -11.48 8.35
N LEU A 457 5.93 -11.31 7.62
CA LEU A 457 5.92 -10.63 6.32
C LEU A 457 5.00 -9.40 6.30
N PHE A 458 3.85 -9.45 6.96
CA PHE A 458 2.89 -8.35 6.87
C PHE A 458 2.33 -7.97 8.23
N ILE A 459 2.01 -6.69 8.37
CA ILE A 459 1.15 -6.17 9.44
C ILE A 459 -0.19 -5.80 8.81
N VAL A 460 -1.27 -6.34 9.35
CA VAL A 460 -2.63 -5.98 8.95
C VAL A 460 -3.33 -5.25 10.09
N GLY A 461 -3.66 -3.98 9.88
CA GLY A 461 -4.49 -3.18 10.76
C GLY A 461 -5.96 -3.32 10.39
N LEU A 462 -6.77 -3.78 11.33
CA LEU A 462 -8.19 -4.05 11.20
C LEU A 462 -9.00 -3.14 12.11
N ARG A 463 -10.04 -2.51 11.58
CA ARG A 463 -11.05 -1.82 12.38
C ARG A 463 -12.35 -2.60 12.30
N LEU A 464 -12.87 -2.98 13.46
CA LEU A 464 -14.21 -3.54 13.56
C LEU A 464 -15.25 -2.48 13.18
N VAL A 465 -16.20 -2.86 12.33
CA VAL A 465 -17.37 -2.06 11.99
C VAL A 465 -18.64 -2.87 12.24
N TYR A 466 -19.76 -2.17 12.33
CA TYR A 466 -21.09 -2.78 12.54
C TYR A 466 -22.04 -2.44 11.40
N ARG A 467 -21.49 -2.24 10.20
CA ARG A 467 -22.26 -1.89 9.01
C ARG A 467 -21.57 -2.40 7.76
N PHE A 468 -22.38 -2.87 6.82
CA PHE A 468 -21.96 -3.29 5.49
C PHE A 468 -23.11 -3.14 4.49
N VAL A 469 -22.78 -3.15 3.20
CA VAL A 469 -23.77 -3.19 2.12
C VAL A 469 -23.63 -4.49 1.35
N VAL A 470 -24.75 -5.09 0.96
CA VAL A 470 -24.77 -6.17 -0.03
C VAL A 470 -25.46 -5.65 -1.28
N TRP A 471 -24.76 -5.68 -2.40
CA TRP A 471 -25.33 -5.43 -3.72
C TRP A 471 -25.44 -6.76 -4.47
N ARG A 472 -26.67 -7.25 -4.63
CA ARG A 472 -26.98 -8.40 -5.48
C ARG A 472 -27.39 -7.92 -6.87
N ASP A 473 -26.56 -8.18 -7.88
CA ASP A 473 -26.88 -7.89 -9.29
C ASP A 473 -26.10 -8.87 -10.21
N PRO A 474 -26.80 -9.67 -11.02
CA PRO A 474 -26.19 -10.58 -12.00
C PRO A 474 -25.26 -9.92 -13.01
N LYS A 475 -25.33 -8.59 -13.14
CA LYS A 475 -24.53 -7.75 -14.02
C LYS A 475 -23.75 -6.70 -13.24
N ILE A 476 -23.43 -6.96 -11.98
CA ILE A 476 -22.67 -6.00 -11.15
C ILE A 476 -21.28 -5.68 -11.74
N THR A 477 -20.74 -6.59 -12.55
CA THR A 477 -19.44 -6.48 -13.23
C THR A 477 -19.52 -5.78 -14.58
N ASP A 478 -20.71 -5.39 -15.07
CA ASP A 478 -20.84 -4.65 -16.32
C ASP A 478 -20.33 -3.20 -16.19
N ASN A 479 -20.07 -2.53 -17.32
CA ASN A 479 -19.48 -1.19 -17.31
C ASN A 479 -20.32 -0.14 -16.56
N HIS A 480 -21.65 -0.28 -16.56
CA HIS A 480 -22.54 0.72 -15.96
C HIS A 480 -22.66 0.49 -14.45
N ASN A 481 -23.06 -0.71 -14.05
CA ASN A 481 -23.20 -1.09 -12.65
C ASN A 481 -21.84 -1.15 -11.94
N GLY A 482 -20.81 -1.65 -12.62
CA GLY A 482 -19.45 -1.69 -12.10
C GLY A 482 -18.92 -0.29 -11.76
N ALA A 483 -19.22 0.72 -12.58
CA ALA A 483 -18.85 2.10 -12.28
C ALA A 483 -19.57 2.66 -11.05
N VAL A 484 -20.86 2.34 -10.86
CA VAL A 484 -21.61 2.75 -9.66
C VAL A 484 -21.12 2.01 -8.42
N PHE A 485 -20.86 0.71 -8.54
CA PHE A 485 -20.33 -0.15 -7.48
C PHE A 485 -18.94 0.31 -7.02
N ALA A 486 -18.05 0.64 -7.96
CA ALA A 486 -16.73 1.21 -7.67
C ALA A 486 -16.86 2.56 -6.94
N LYS A 487 -17.75 3.45 -7.41
CA LYS A 487 -18.04 4.72 -6.71
C LYS A 487 -18.61 4.52 -5.31
N MET A 488 -19.45 3.50 -5.12
CA MET A 488 -19.97 3.11 -3.80
C MET A 488 -18.83 2.67 -2.88
N LYS A 489 -18.00 1.73 -3.33
CA LYS A 489 -16.82 1.29 -2.58
C LYS A 489 -15.94 2.47 -2.20
N GLU A 490 -15.65 3.35 -3.16
CA GLU A 490 -14.86 4.55 -2.91
C GLU A 490 -15.52 5.51 -1.92
N LYS A 491 -16.85 5.69 -1.97
CA LYS A 491 -17.55 6.66 -1.11
C LYS A 491 -17.59 6.23 0.35
N TYR A 492 -17.77 4.95 0.63
CA TYR A 492 -18.06 4.47 1.98
C TYR A 492 -16.84 3.82 2.65
N GLY A 493 -16.56 4.21 3.90
CA GLY A 493 -15.48 3.63 4.73
C GLY A 493 -15.84 2.30 5.40
N PHE A 494 -16.67 1.49 4.76
CA PHE A 494 -17.10 0.16 5.17
C PHE A 494 -17.27 -0.74 3.94
N ASN A 495 -17.31 -2.06 4.14
CA ASN A 495 -17.31 -2.99 3.02
C ASN A 495 -18.65 -3.03 2.28
N ILE A 496 -18.54 -3.19 0.97
CA ILE A 496 -19.64 -3.36 0.05
C ILE A 496 -19.40 -4.65 -0.72
N TYR A 497 -20.24 -5.64 -0.46
CA TYR A 497 -20.16 -6.95 -1.07
C TYR A 497 -20.99 -6.97 -2.34
N GLY A 498 -20.34 -7.18 -3.48
CA GLY A 498 -20.99 -7.45 -4.74
C GLY A 498 -21.25 -8.94 -4.89
N SER A 499 -22.42 -9.31 -5.41
CA SER A 499 -22.73 -10.72 -5.70
C SER A 499 -23.61 -10.82 -6.94
N GLU A 500 -23.27 -11.75 -7.83
CA GLU A 500 -24.04 -12.02 -9.04
C GLU A 500 -25.23 -12.96 -8.78
N THR A 501 -25.26 -13.64 -7.62
CA THR A 501 -26.30 -14.63 -7.30
C THR A 501 -26.97 -14.37 -5.96
N SER A 502 -28.25 -14.70 -5.87
CA SER A 502 -28.98 -14.60 -4.60
C SER A 502 -28.43 -15.55 -3.54
N ALA A 503 -27.93 -16.73 -3.93
CA ALA A 503 -27.40 -17.72 -3.00
C ALA A 503 -26.16 -17.21 -2.24
N GLU A 504 -25.22 -16.59 -2.97
CA GLU A 504 -24.03 -16.00 -2.37
C GLU A 504 -24.39 -14.78 -1.51
N ALA A 505 -25.20 -13.85 -2.02
CA ALA A 505 -25.67 -12.70 -1.25
C ALA A 505 -26.37 -13.10 0.07
N LEU A 506 -27.24 -14.12 0.04
CA LEU A 506 -27.91 -14.64 1.23
C LEU A 506 -26.95 -15.35 2.19
N SER A 507 -25.88 -15.97 1.69
CA SER A 507 -24.85 -16.59 2.53
C SER A 507 -24.14 -15.52 3.37
N ILE A 508 -23.74 -14.40 2.75
CA ILE A 508 -23.13 -13.26 3.43
C ILE A 508 -24.10 -12.71 4.49
N LEU A 509 -25.35 -12.45 4.11
CA LEU A 509 -26.36 -11.91 5.02
C LEU A 509 -26.60 -12.82 6.23
N LYS A 510 -26.75 -14.13 6.01
CA LYS A 510 -26.97 -15.10 7.10
C LYS A 510 -25.82 -15.12 8.08
N CYS A 511 -24.58 -15.08 7.57
CA CYS A 511 -23.39 -15.09 8.41
C CYS A 511 -23.25 -13.78 9.23
N LYS A 512 -23.37 -12.63 8.58
CA LYS A 512 -23.12 -11.31 9.20
C LYS A 512 -24.23 -10.86 10.13
N LEU A 513 -25.47 -11.22 9.83
CA LEU A 513 -26.63 -10.80 10.61
C LEU A 513 -26.91 -11.69 11.82
N GLU A 514 -26.05 -12.69 12.09
CA GLU A 514 -26.00 -13.39 13.38
C GLU A 514 -25.73 -12.41 14.54
N ASP A 515 -24.93 -11.36 14.31
CA ASP A 515 -24.81 -10.26 15.27
C ASP A 515 -26.04 -9.32 15.16
N PRO A 516 -26.88 -9.21 16.22
CA PRO A 516 -28.04 -8.33 16.21
C PRO A 516 -27.68 -6.84 16.08
N LYS A 517 -26.44 -6.45 16.37
CA LYS A 517 -25.96 -5.06 16.22
C LYS A 517 -25.54 -4.72 14.80
N MET A 518 -25.30 -5.73 13.96
CA MET A 518 -24.85 -5.52 12.60
C MET A 518 -25.95 -4.83 11.78
N GLN A 519 -25.64 -3.65 11.24
CA GLN A 519 -26.50 -2.93 10.31
C GLN A 519 -26.17 -3.36 8.88
N CYS A 520 -27.18 -3.48 8.03
CA CYS A 520 -27.01 -3.85 6.63
C CYS A 520 -27.98 -3.09 5.76
N VAL A 521 -27.52 -2.65 4.60
CA VAL A 521 -28.37 -2.15 3.51
C VAL A 521 -28.23 -3.07 2.32
N ILE A 522 -29.34 -3.40 1.69
CA ILE A 522 -29.37 -4.27 0.51
C ILE A 522 -29.67 -3.41 -0.72
N VAL A 523 -28.83 -3.53 -1.73
CA VAL A 523 -29.05 -3.02 -3.08
C VAL A 523 -29.32 -4.21 -3.99
N THR A 524 -30.35 -4.14 -4.82
CA THR A 524 -30.63 -5.15 -5.85
C THR A 524 -31.12 -4.50 -7.11
N ASN A 525 -30.92 -5.11 -8.27
CA ASN A 525 -31.53 -4.61 -9.51
C ASN A 525 -32.95 -5.17 -9.76
N GLY A 526 -33.42 -6.05 -8.89
CA GLY A 526 -34.72 -6.70 -9.03
C GLY A 526 -34.82 -7.69 -10.20
N ALA A 527 -33.76 -7.90 -10.98
CA ALA A 527 -33.74 -8.81 -12.12
C ALA A 527 -33.70 -10.28 -11.68
N ASP A 528 -34.11 -11.17 -12.58
CA ASP A 528 -34.19 -12.62 -12.37
C ASP A 528 -35.08 -13.00 -11.16
N ASP A 529 -34.49 -13.45 -10.06
CA ASP A 529 -35.15 -13.83 -8.83
C ASP A 529 -35.16 -12.69 -7.78
N GLY A 530 -35.04 -11.43 -8.21
CA GLY A 530 -34.94 -10.26 -7.32
C GLY A 530 -36.08 -10.11 -6.31
N GLU A 531 -37.33 -10.41 -6.70
CA GLU A 531 -38.50 -10.43 -5.80
C GLU A 531 -38.34 -11.52 -4.72
N GLN A 532 -37.97 -12.74 -5.15
CA GLN A 532 -37.73 -13.87 -4.25
C GLN A 532 -36.57 -13.58 -3.28
N PHE A 533 -35.49 -12.99 -3.79
CA PHE A 533 -34.35 -12.55 -2.99
C PHE A 533 -34.77 -11.53 -1.92
N ALA A 534 -35.57 -10.52 -2.28
CA ALA A 534 -36.08 -9.54 -1.34
C ALA A 534 -36.93 -10.18 -0.23
N HIS A 535 -37.81 -11.13 -0.58
CA HIS A 535 -38.56 -11.92 0.40
C HIS A 535 -37.64 -12.72 1.33
N GLN A 536 -36.63 -13.39 0.79
CA GLN A 536 -35.67 -14.18 1.58
C GLN A 536 -34.84 -13.29 2.52
N CYS A 537 -34.47 -12.09 2.10
CA CYS A 537 -33.82 -11.11 2.97
C CYS A 537 -34.72 -10.74 4.16
N ARG A 538 -36.02 -10.47 3.92
CA ARG A 538 -36.98 -10.17 4.98
C ARG A 538 -37.23 -11.34 5.95
N THR A 539 -37.08 -12.58 5.49
CA THR A 539 -37.10 -13.76 6.36
C THR A 539 -35.88 -13.82 7.29
N ILE A 540 -34.70 -13.35 6.84
CA ILE A 540 -33.51 -13.26 7.70
C ILE A 540 -33.72 -12.19 8.77
N ARG A 541 -34.17 -10.99 8.35
CA ARG A 541 -34.49 -9.90 9.28
C ARG A 541 -35.51 -8.97 8.64
N THR A 542 -36.69 -8.90 9.27
CA THR A 542 -37.86 -8.20 8.72
C THR A 542 -37.65 -6.70 8.52
N SER A 543 -36.74 -6.08 9.29
CA SER A 543 -36.45 -4.65 9.25
C SER A 543 -35.34 -4.23 8.28
N LEU A 544 -34.79 -5.15 7.46
CA LEU A 544 -33.68 -4.81 6.57
C LEU A 544 -34.07 -3.72 5.55
N PRO A 545 -33.32 -2.61 5.47
CA PRO A 545 -33.43 -1.65 4.37
C PRO A 545 -33.04 -2.29 3.04
N ILE A 546 -33.95 -2.23 2.06
CA ILE A 546 -33.73 -2.76 0.70
C ILE A 546 -34.09 -1.65 -0.29
N ILE A 547 -33.22 -1.41 -1.28
CA ILE A 547 -33.51 -0.54 -2.42
C ILE A 547 -33.32 -1.31 -3.73
N VAL A 548 -34.22 -1.07 -4.68
CA VAL A 548 -34.13 -1.62 -6.04
C VAL A 548 -33.57 -0.55 -6.99
N TYR A 549 -32.38 -0.78 -7.53
CA TYR A 549 -31.72 0.07 -8.52
C TYR A 549 -31.86 -0.53 -9.93
N CYS A 550 -32.77 0.00 -10.75
CA CYS A 550 -33.11 -0.57 -12.05
C CYS A 550 -33.67 0.48 -13.02
N MET A 551 -33.52 0.24 -14.34
CA MET A 551 -34.12 1.10 -15.36
C MET A 551 -35.64 0.91 -15.51
N LYS A 552 -36.17 -0.29 -15.21
CA LYS A 552 -37.59 -0.62 -15.36
C LYS A 552 -38.39 -0.31 -14.09
N VAL A 553 -38.32 0.93 -13.63
CA VAL A 553 -38.84 1.36 -12.31
C VAL A 553 -40.29 0.93 -12.07
N ASP A 554 -41.20 1.17 -13.01
CA ASP A 554 -42.63 0.88 -12.81
C ASP A 554 -42.90 -0.62 -12.65
N HIS A 555 -42.19 -1.45 -13.42
CA HIS A 555 -42.29 -2.91 -13.31
C HIS A 555 -41.87 -3.40 -11.92
N HIS A 556 -40.75 -2.90 -11.39
CA HIS A 556 -40.27 -3.36 -10.08
C HIS A 556 -41.05 -2.75 -8.90
N LYS A 557 -41.66 -1.56 -9.08
CA LYS A 557 -42.56 -0.97 -8.06
C LYS A 557 -43.77 -1.83 -7.76
N GLU A 558 -44.30 -2.56 -8.75
CA GLU A 558 -45.49 -3.39 -8.56
C GLU A 558 -45.25 -4.53 -7.57
N TRP A 559 -44.12 -5.24 -7.68
CA TRP A 559 -43.81 -6.32 -6.74
C TRP A 559 -43.13 -5.83 -5.46
N ALA A 560 -42.34 -4.74 -5.50
CA ALA A 560 -41.73 -4.17 -4.30
C ALA A 560 -42.79 -3.80 -3.25
N LYS A 561 -43.98 -3.35 -3.68
CA LYS A 561 -45.15 -3.11 -2.81
C LYS A 561 -45.76 -4.38 -2.21
N LYS A 562 -45.61 -5.53 -2.88
CA LYS A 562 -46.15 -6.84 -2.42
C LYS A 562 -45.21 -7.53 -1.44
N VAL A 563 -43.92 -7.21 -1.48
CA VAL A 563 -42.94 -7.64 -0.48
C VAL A 563 -43.23 -6.89 0.82
N ASN A 564 -44.28 -7.34 1.53
CA ASN A 564 -44.76 -6.77 2.78
C ASN A 564 -43.61 -6.57 3.77
N GLY A 565 -43.43 -5.35 4.29
CA GLY A 565 -42.41 -5.05 5.30
C GLY A 565 -42.29 -3.57 5.63
N ASN A 566 -41.79 -3.27 6.82
CA ASN A 566 -41.32 -1.94 7.22
C ASN A 566 -39.80 -2.03 7.42
N PRO A 567 -38.95 -1.26 6.71
CA PRO A 567 -39.28 -0.16 5.79
C PRO A 567 -39.82 -0.60 4.42
N GLU A 568 -40.50 0.31 3.71
CA GLU A 568 -40.87 0.16 2.29
C GLU A 568 -39.62 -0.01 1.41
N ILE A 569 -39.77 -0.70 0.27
CA ILE A 569 -38.68 -0.93 -0.69
C ILE A 569 -38.75 0.13 -1.80
N PRO A 570 -37.94 1.20 -1.76
CA PRO A 570 -37.86 2.16 -2.85
C PRO A 570 -37.31 1.51 -4.13
N VAL A 571 -37.76 2.02 -5.27
CA VAL A 571 -37.31 1.60 -6.60
C VAL A 571 -36.90 2.84 -7.38
N THR A 572 -35.67 2.85 -7.88
CA THR A 572 -35.08 4.01 -8.57
C THR A 572 -34.21 3.59 -9.75
N ALA A 573 -34.09 4.47 -10.75
CA ALA A 573 -33.10 4.39 -11.82
C ALA A 573 -31.91 5.35 -11.60
N ASN A 574 -31.97 6.19 -10.58
CA ASN A 574 -30.94 7.18 -10.27
C ASN A 574 -29.98 6.62 -9.22
N SER A 575 -28.68 6.59 -9.55
CA SER A 575 -27.67 6.11 -8.62
C SER A 575 -27.56 7.02 -7.38
N THR A 576 -27.84 8.32 -7.52
CA THR A 576 -27.82 9.29 -6.40
C THR A 576 -28.77 8.84 -5.29
N ASP A 577 -29.98 8.41 -5.63
CA ASP A 577 -30.97 7.92 -4.66
C ASP A 577 -30.47 6.69 -3.91
N VAL A 578 -29.66 5.83 -4.54
CA VAL A 578 -29.02 4.67 -3.89
C VAL A 578 -28.02 5.14 -2.82
N PHE A 579 -27.19 6.11 -3.16
CA PHE A 579 -26.25 6.68 -2.21
C PHE A 579 -26.94 7.39 -1.03
N ASP A 580 -28.02 8.11 -1.30
CA ASP A 580 -28.78 8.81 -0.28
C ASP A 580 -29.47 7.80 0.64
N PHE A 581 -30.07 6.76 0.08
CA PHE A 581 -30.71 5.67 0.82
C PHE A 581 -29.73 4.93 1.75
N ILE A 582 -28.52 4.63 1.27
CA ILE A 582 -27.47 4.01 2.09
C ILE A 582 -27.09 4.95 3.24
N SER A 583 -26.90 6.24 2.95
CA SER A 583 -26.46 7.22 3.95
C SER A 583 -27.52 7.41 5.03
N SER A 584 -28.80 7.53 4.65
CA SER A 584 -29.91 7.67 5.59
C SER A 584 -30.18 6.41 6.42
N SER A 585 -29.86 5.23 5.89
CA SER A 585 -30.06 3.96 6.60
C SER A 585 -29.01 3.68 7.69
N PHE A 586 -27.85 4.35 7.61
CA PHE A 586 -26.77 4.24 8.61
C PHE A 586 -26.60 5.49 9.47
N SER A 587 -27.43 6.52 9.26
CA SER A 587 -27.55 7.70 10.12
C SER A 587 -28.41 7.36 11.33
#